data_AF-A0A150PNL8-F1
#
_entry.id   AF-A0A150PNL8-F1
#
_cell.length_a   1.000
_cell.length_b   1.000
_cell.length_c   1.000
_cell.angle_alpha   90.00
_cell.angle_beta   90.00
_cell.angle_gamma   90.00
#
_symmetry.space_group_name_H-M   'P 1'
#
loop_
_entity.id
_entity.type
_entity.pdbx_description
1 polymer ?
#
loop_
_entity_poly.entity_id
_entity_poly.type
_entity_poly.pdbx_seq_one_letter_code
_entity_poly.pdbx_strand_id
1 'polypeptide(L)'
;MPYFAFRNFPDDTPIPDDCYSCDGSPDWAALLEWICPNLSRDEAERLAAVGETSGDRPDVVGLKRLIEAHARPAPHGAERPDATT
;
A
#
# COMPACT_ATOMS: atom_id res chain seq x y z
N MET A 1 8.04 11.66 -9.62
CA MET A 1 7.09 10.75 -8.96
C MET A 1 7.62 9.34 -9.12
N PRO A 2 7.91 8.60 -8.04
CA PRO A 2 8.17 7.18 -8.18
C PRO A 2 6.89 6.55 -8.75
N TYR A 3 6.99 6.00 -9.96
CA TYR A 3 5.90 5.28 -10.57
C TYR A 3 5.88 3.89 -9.93
N PHE A 4 4.94 3.64 -9.02
CA PHE A 4 4.73 2.30 -8.49
C PHE A 4 4.19 1.42 -9.62
N ALA A 5 4.99 0.46 -10.06
CA ALA A 5 4.57 -0.52 -11.04
C ALA A 5 3.94 -1.70 -10.31
N PHE A 6 2.61 -1.75 -10.32
CA PHE A 6 1.86 -2.89 -9.83
C PHE A 6 2.08 -4.10 -10.74
N ARG A 7 2.24 -5.28 -10.14
CA ARG A 7 2.13 -6.52 -10.89
C ARG A 7 0.71 -6.65 -11.43
N ASN A 8 0.61 -6.95 -12.72
CA ASN A 8 -0.66 -7.09 -13.42
C ASN A 8 -1.25 -8.48 -13.12
N PHE A 9 -1.88 -8.62 -11.96
CA PHE A 9 -2.64 -9.80 -11.58
C PHE A 9 -4.14 -9.53 -11.76
N PRO A 10 -4.94 -10.53 -12.20
CA PRO A 10 -6.39 -10.45 -12.08
C PRO A 10 -6.76 -10.31 -10.59
N ASP A 11 -7.75 -9.48 -10.26
CA ASP A 11 -8.10 -9.18 -8.86
C ASP A 11 -8.55 -10.41 -8.04
N ASP A 12 -8.95 -11.50 -8.71
CA ASP A 12 -9.23 -12.82 -8.14
C ASP A 12 -7.99 -13.71 -7.88
N THR A 13 -6.78 -13.18 -8.04
CA THR A 13 -5.56 -13.98 -7.82
C THR A 13 -5.47 -14.38 -6.34
N PRO A 14 -5.39 -15.69 -6.03
CA PRO A 14 -5.23 -16.13 -4.66
C PRO A 14 -3.90 -15.64 -4.11
N ILE A 15 -3.94 -15.13 -2.88
CA ILE A 15 -2.74 -14.73 -2.15
C ILE A 15 -1.85 -15.96 -1.95
N PRO A 16 -0.56 -15.90 -2.31
CA PRO A 16 0.35 -17.03 -2.12
C PRO A 16 0.57 -17.34 -0.64
N ASP A 17 0.76 -18.63 -0.31
CA ASP A 17 1.01 -19.10 1.06
C ASP A 17 2.21 -18.40 1.72
N ASP A 18 3.22 -18.01 0.94
CA ASP A 18 4.39 -17.24 1.40
C ASP A 18 4.06 -15.84 1.96
N CYS A 19 2.84 -15.35 1.73
CA CYS A 19 2.34 -14.09 2.29
C CYS A 19 1.60 -14.29 3.62
N TYR A 20 1.59 -15.50 4.19
CA TYR A 20 1.06 -15.76 5.52
C TYR A 20 2.22 -16.05 6.49
N SER A 21 2.16 -15.43 7.66
CA SER A 21 3.03 -15.80 8.78
C SER A 21 2.71 -17.22 9.26
N CYS A 22 3.63 -17.84 10.00
CA CYS A 22 3.45 -19.20 10.56
C CYS A 22 2.18 -19.38 11.42
N ASP A 23 1.59 -18.29 11.91
CA ASP A 23 0.34 -18.26 12.66
C ASP A 23 -0.92 -18.24 11.76
N GLY A 24 -0.76 -18.24 10.44
CA GLY A 24 -1.84 -18.10 9.46
C GLY A 24 -2.35 -16.65 9.30
N SER A 25 -1.74 -15.70 10.01
CA SER A 25 -2.01 -14.27 9.86
C SER A 25 -1.40 -13.73 8.58
N PRO A 26 -2.11 -12.91 7.80
CA PRO A 26 -1.58 -12.35 6.57
C PRO A 26 -0.45 -11.35 6.86
N ASP A 27 0.69 -11.54 6.20
CA ASP A 27 1.83 -10.64 6.29
C ASP A 27 1.64 -9.47 5.31
N TRP A 28 1.17 -8.35 5.85
CA TRP A 28 0.84 -7.17 5.05
C TRP A 28 2.04 -6.60 4.31
N ALA A 29 3.25 -6.65 4.87
CA ALA A 29 4.45 -6.17 4.20
C ALA A 29 4.78 -7.05 2.98
N ALA A 30 4.77 -8.37 3.17
CA ALA A 30 4.97 -9.33 2.07
C ALA A 30 3.91 -9.19 0.97
N LEU A 31 2.65 -8.92 1.34
CA LEU A 31 1.55 -8.68 0.40
C LEU A 31 1.77 -7.41 -0.44
N LEU A 32 2.24 -6.34 0.18
CA LEU A 32 2.54 -5.07 -0.47
C LEU A 32 3.76 -5.17 -1.40
N GLU A 33 4.81 -5.89 -0.97
CA GLU A 33 5.96 -6.21 -1.83
C GLU A 33 5.56 -7.14 -2.99
N TRP A 34 4.65 -8.08 -2.73
CA TRP A 34 4.18 -9.01 -3.75
C TRP A 34 3.40 -8.31 -4.86
N ILE A 35 2.53 -7.34 -4.51
CA ILE A 35 1.73 -6.58 -5.48
C ILE A 35 2.53 -5.44 -6.14
N CYS A 36 3.50 -4.87 -5.43
CA CYS A 36 4.36 -3.80 -5.91
C CYS A 36 5.83 -4.11 -5.59
N PRO A 37 6.53 -4.85 -6.47
CA PRO A 37 7.92 -5.24 -6.22
C PRO A 37 8.92 -4.07 -6.25
N ASN A 38 8.48 -2.88 -6.69
CA ASN A 38 9.28 -1.65 -6.62
C ASN A 38 9.05 -0.86 -5.32
N LEU A 39 8.17 -1.33 -4.43
CA LEU A 39 7.96 -0.72 -3.12
C LEU A 39 9.15 -1.06 -2.22
N SER A 40 9.73 -0.05 -1.56
CA SER A 40 10.81 -0.31 -0.60
C SER A 40 10.26 -1.03 0.62
N ARG A 41 11.06 -1.89 1.25
CA ARG A 41 10.68 -2.60 2.47
C ARG A 41 10.19 -1.66 3.59
N ASP A 42 10.89 -0.56 3.84
CA ASP A 42 10.46 0.45 4.82
C ASP A 42 9.08 1.06 4.50
N GLU A 43 8.76 1.24 3.22
CA GLU A 43 7.45 1.75 2.80
C GLU A 43 6.36 0.68 2.95
N ALA A 44 6.69 -0.57 2.61
CA ALA A 44 5.80 -1.71 2.81
C ALA A 44 5.46 -1.90 4.30
N GLU A 45 6.44 -1.83 5.21
CA GLU A 45 6.22 -1.94 6.66
C GLU A 45 5.37 -0.79 7.20
N ARG A 46 5.57 0.45 6.72
CA ARG A 46 4.71 1.58 7.10
C ARG A 46 3.28 1.41 6.64
N LEU A 47 3.09 0.95 5.40
CA LEU A 47 1.79 0.71 4.82
C LEU A 47 1.09 -0.49 5.48
N ALA A 48 1.85 -1.52 5.87
CA ALA A 48 1.35 -2.65 6.63
C ALA A 48 0.69 -2.21 7.93
N ALA A 49 1.35 -1.35 8.71
CA ALA A 49 0.77 -0.81 9.95
C ALA A 49 -0.55 -0.05 9.71
N VAL A 50 -0.72 0.61 8.55
CA VAL A 50 -1.97 1.31 8.20
C VAL A 50 -3.07 0.31 7.78
N GLY A 51 -2.70 -0.73 7.05
CA GLY A 51 -3.61 -1.84 6.69
C GLY A 51 -4.10 -2.61 7.91
N GLU A 52 -3.18 -3.01 8.79
CA GLU A 52 -3.47 -3.74 10.02
C GLU A 52 -4.41 -2.98 10.96
N THR A 53 -4.24 -1.66 11.07
CA THR A 53 -5.11 -0.81 11.90
C THR A 53 -6.52 -0.63 11.34
N SER A 54 -6.72 -0.90 10.05
CA SER A 54 -8.06 -0.88 9.45
C SER A 54 -8.90 -2.09 9.82
N GLY A 55 -8.28 -3.18 10.31
CA GLY A 55 -8.96 -4.40 10.76
C GLY A 55 -9.66 -5.20 9.66
N ASP A 56 -9.50 -4.79 8.40
CA ASP A 56 -10.09 -5.43 7.24
C ASP A 56 -9.21 -6.57 6.72
N ARG A 57 -9.78 -7.49 5.95
CA ARG A 57 -8.97 -8.57 5.36
C ARG A 57 -8.12 -7.99 4.23
N PRO A 58 -6.84 -8.37 4.08
CA PRO A 58 -6.05 -7.87 2.98
C PRO A 58 -6.55 -8.46 1.66
N ASP A 59 -7.13 -7.60 0.83
CA ASP A 59 -7.55 -7.91 -0.55
C ASP A 59 -6.67 -7.15 -1.55
N VAL A 60 -6.50 -7.72 -2.75
CA VAL A 60 -5.69 -7.13 -3.86
C VAL A 60 -6.12 -5.68 -4.15
N VAL A 61 -7.43 -5.41 -4.15
CA VAL A 61 -7.98 -4.05 -4.37
C VAL A 61 -7.65 -3.11 -3.22
N GLY A 62 -7.72 -3.60 -1.98
CA GLY A 62 -7.38 -2.82 -0.79
C GLY A 62 -5.90 -2.43 -0.76
N LEU A 63 -5.02 -3.38 -1.07
CA LEU A 63 -3.58 -3.17 -1.17
C LEU A 63 -3.21 -2.16 -2.26
N LYS A 64 -3.80 -2.28 -3.47
CA LYS A 64 -3.63 -1.29 -4.55
C LYS A 64 -4.03 0.10 -4.10
N ARG A 65 -5.24 0.24 -3.52
CA ARG A 65 -5.75 1.53 -3.04
C ARG A 65 -4.85 2.15 -1.97
N LEU A 66 -4.31 1.33 -1.07
CA LEU A 66 -3.42 1.78 -0.01
C LEU A 66 -2.12 2.36 -0.59
N ILE A 67 -1.51 1.66 -1.54
CA ILE A 67 -0.30 2.12 -2.25
C ILE A 67 -0.62 3.37 -3.09
N GLU A 68 -1.74 3.39 -3.81
CA GLU A 68 -2.16 4.57 -4.58
C GLU A 68 -2.42 5.79 -3.68
N ALA A 69 -3.02 5.60 -2.51
CA ALA A 69 -3.26 6.67 -1.55
C ALA A 69 -1.96 7.26 -0.99
N HIS A 70 -0.93 6.43 -0.80
CA HIS A 70 0.42 6.84 -0.40
C HIS A 70 1.21 7.49 -1.54
N ALA A 71 1.09 6.95 -2.75
CA ALA A 71 1.72 7.45 -3.96
C ALA A 71 1.14 8.80 -4.41
N ARG A 72 -0.13 9.04 -4.10
CA ARG A 72 -0.80 10.29 -4.39
C ARG A 72 -0.09 11.38 -3.60
N PRO A 73 0.54 12.37 -4.28
CA PRO A 73 1.06 13.51 -3.58
C PRO A 73 -0.10 14.14 -2.80
N ALA A 74 0.11 14.39 -1.51
CA ALA A 74 -0.82 15.21 -0.75
C ALA A 74 -1.14 16.44 -1.60
N PRO A 75 -2.42 16.83 -1.77
CA PRO A 75 -2.77 17.94 -2.65
C PRO A 75 -1.93 19.15 -2.23
N HIS A 76 -0.97 19.51 -3.08
CA HIS A 76 -0.31 20.80 -3.05
C HIS A 76 -1.40 21.81 -3.41
N GLY A 77 -2.16 22.19 -2.39
CA GLY A 77 -3.39 22.98 -2.51
C GLY A 77 -3.84 23.60 -1.19
N ALA A 78 -3.02 23.52 -0.13
CA ALA A 78 -3.05 24.56 0.89
C ALA A 78 -2.00 25.62 0.50
N GLU A 79 -2.21 26.23 -0.66
CA GLU A 79 -1.79 27.62 -0.85
C GLU A 79 -2.45 28.39 0.29
N ARG A 80 -1.68 28.68 1.34
CA ARG A 80 -2.08 29.71 2.29
C ARG A 80 -2.21 30.97 1.45
N PRO A 81 -3.39 31.60 1.34
CA PRO A 81 -3.48 32.85 0.63
C PRO A 81 -2.51 33.83 1.29
N ASP A 82 -1.70 34.40 0.41
CA ASP A 82 -0.82 35.53 0.62
C ASP A 82 -1.39 36.50 1.67
N ALA A 83 -0.64 36.73 2.73
CA ALA A 83 -0.85 37.88 3.59
C ALA A 83 0.39 38.76 3.48
N THR A 84 0.54 39.39 2.32
CA THR A 84 1.15 40.71 2.22
C THR A 84 0.28 41.68 3.01
N THR A 85 0.81 42.20 4.13
CA THR A 85 0.72 43.62 4.56
C THR A 85 1.62 43.81 5.77
#